data_AF-A0A1H6APU0-F1
#
_entry.id   AF-A0A1H6APU0-F1
#
_cell.length_a   1.000
_cell.length_b   1.000
_cell.length_c   1.000
_cell.angle_alpha   90.00
_cell.angle_beta   90.00
_cell.angle_gamma   90.00
#
_symmetry.space_group_name_H-M   'P 1'
#
loop_
_entity.id
_entity.type
_entity.pdbx_description
1 polymer ?
#
loop_
_entity_poly.entity_id
_entity_poly.type
_entity_poly.pdbx_seq_one_letter_code
_entity_poly.pdbx_strand_id
1 'polypeptide(L)'
;MNLLIVYAHPETTSLNGYLKDFAQNYLIKLGRDVLVSDLYQMNRKAVANKDDFNNLDPNSKLDYMKESRLAYQNNTQADDSTKEQETIIWASLPHK
;
A
#
# COMPACT_ATOMS: atom_id res chain seq x y z
N MET A 1 6.34 8.29 -16.31
CA MET A 1 5.67 8.57 -15.03
C MET A 1 5.09 7.27 -14.57
N ASN A 2 5.47 6.87 -13.38
CA ASN A 2 4.93 5.70 -12.71
C ASN A 2 3.66 6.15 -11.98
N LEU A 3 2.57 5.43 -12.17
CA LEU A 3 1.27 5.80 -11.60
C LEU A 3 0.76 4.67 -10.72
N LEU A 4 0.44 5.00 -9.47
CA LEU A 4 -0.20 4.10 -8.53
C LEU A 4 -1.69 4.45 -8.43
N ILE A 5 -2.55 3.47 -8.67
CA ILE A 5 -3.98 3.54 -8.37
C ILE A 5 -4.22 2.75 -7.08
N VAL A 6 -4.64 3.44 -6.02
CA VAL A 6 -5.13 2.77 -4.80
C VAL A 6 -6.63 2.56 -4.96
N TYR A 7 -7.06 1.30 -4.99
CA TYR A 7 -8.45 0.90 -5.22
C TYR A 7 -9.03 0.28 -3.95
N ALA A 8 -10.16 0.82 -3.49
CA ALA A 8 -10.75 0.50 -2.20
C ALA A 8 -12.25 0.19 -2.36
N HIS A 9 -12.59 -0.84 -3.13
CA HIS A 9 -13.97 -1.28 -3.26
C HIS A 9 -14.09 -2.82 -3.36
N PRO A 10 -15.03 -3.46 -2.62
CA PRO A 10 -15.10 -4.92 -2.54
C PRO A 10 -15.66 -5.59 -3.81
N GLU A 11 -16.52 -4.88 -4.54
CA GLU A 11 -17.20 -5.41 -5.73
C GLU A 11 -16.49 -4.94 -7.01
N THR A 12 -15.91 -5.88 -7.75
CA THR A 12 -15.11 -5.61 -8.96
C THR A 12 -15.96 -5.17 -10.15
N THR A 13 -17.24 -5.52 -10.18
CA THR A 13 -18.19 -5.11 -11.23
C THR A 13 -18.90 -3.79 -10.93
N SER A 14 -18.54 -3.13 -9.82
CA SER A 14 -19.08 -1.83 -9.44
C SER A 14 -18.63 -0.71 -10.39
N LEU A 15 -19.27 0.46 -10.26
CA LEU A 15 -18.80 1.69 -10.91
C LEU A 15 -17.34 2.00 -10.56
N ASN A 16 -16.93 1.79 -9.31
CA ASN A 16 -15.53 2.01 -8.89
C ASN A 16 -14.57 1.04 -9.60
N GLY A 17 -14.95 -0.24 -9.71
CA GLY A 17 -14.18 -1.24 -10.44
C GLY A 17 -14.00 -0.85 -11.91
N TYR A 18 -15.10 -0.44 -12.56
CA TYR A 18 -15.08 0.05 -13.94
C TYR A 18 -14.18 1.29 -14.11
N LEU A 19 -14.28 2.29 -13.22
CA LEU A 19 -13.46 3.50 -13.28
C LEU A 19 -11.96 3.18 -13.10
N LYS A 20 -11.62 2.26 -12.19
CA LYS A 20 -10.26 1.77 -11.99
C LYS A 20 -9.73 1.10 -13.26
N ASP A 21 -10.49 0.18 -13.86
CA ASP A 21 -10.09 -0.50 -15.10
C ASP A 21 -9.95 0.47 -16.28
N PHE A 22 -10.89 1.41 -16.41
CA PHE A 22 -10.84 2.44 -17.42
C PHE A 22 -9.58 3.31 -17.29
N ALA A 23 -9.31 3.81 -16.08
CA ALA A 23 -8.15 4.65 -15.80
C ALA A 23 -6.83 3.92 -16.07
N GLN A 24 -6.69 2.67 -15.58
CA GLN A 24 -5.50 1.85 -15.83
C GLN A 24 -5.26 1.67 -17.34
N ASN A 25 -6.28 1.24 -18.07
CA ASN A 25 -6.18 1.01 -19.52
C ASN A 25 -5.86 2.29 -20.30
N TYR A 26 -6.48 3.41 -19.93
CA TYR A 26 -6.22 4.70 -20.58
C TYR A 26 -4.77 5.16 -20.37
N LEU A 27 -4.28 5.08 -19.13
CA LEU A 27 -2.92 5.50 -18.78
C LEU A 27 -1.85 4.61 -19.42
N ILE A 28 -2.06 3.29 -19.48
CA ILE A 28 -1.17 2.36 -20.19
C ILE A 28 -1.10 2.71 -21.69
N LYS A 29 -2.24 3.03 -22.31
CA LYS A 29 -2.27 3.46 -23.73
C LYS A 29 -1.53 4.77 -23.98
N LEU A 30 -1.38 5.62 -22.98
CA LEU A 30 -0.54 6.82 -23.03
C LEU A 30 0.96 6.54 -22.78
N GLY A 31 1.36 5.27 -22.71
CA GLY A 31 2.75 4.86 -22.45
C GLY A 31 3.19 5.09 -21.01
N ARG A 32 2.26 5.05 -20.04
CA ARG A 32 2.57 5.14 -18.61
C ARG A 32 2.65 3.75 -18.01
N ASP A 33 3.58 3.56 -17.08
CA ASP A 33 3.59 2.39 -16.22
C ASP A 33 2.57 2.60 -15.09
N VAL A 34 1.71 1.62 -14.85
CA VAL A 34 0.62 1.71 -13.88
C VAL A 34 0.61 0.48 -12.97
N LEU A 35 0.62 0.71 -11.67
CA LEU A 35 0.35 -0.31 -10.65
C LEU A 35 -1.00 -0.03 -9.97
N VAL A 36 -1.66 -1.10 -9.55
CA VAL A 36 -2.91 -1.05 -8.79
C VAL A 36 -2.69 -1.72 -7.44
N SER A 37 -2.89 -0.96 -6.34
CA SER A 37 -2.99 -1.51 -4.99
C SER A 37 -4.48 -1.70 -4.67
N ASP A 38 -4.99 -2.93 -4.87
CA ASP A 38 -6.37 -3.30 -4.56
C ASP A 38 -6.46 -3.73 -3.09
N LEU A 39 -6.93 -2.81 -2.24
CA LEU A 39 -6.94 -3.00 -0.78
C LEU A 39 -7.83 -4.17 -0.35
N TYR A 40 -8.90 -4.45 -1.08
CA TYR A 40 -9.81 -5.55 -0.75
C TYR A 40 -9.25 -6.89 -1.22
N GLN A 41 -8.72 -6.96 -2.45
CA GLN A 41 -8.08 -8.18 -2.94
C GLN A 41 -6.84 -8.55 -2.12
N MET A 42 -6.10 -7.55 -1.63
CA MET A 42 -4.94 -7.73 -0.76
C MET A 42 -5.30 -8.10 0.69
N ASN A 43 -6.59 -8.12 1.04
CA ASN A 43 -7.07 -8.24 2.43
C ASN A 43 -6.35 -7.27 3.37
N ARG A 44 -6.18 -6.02 2.93
CA ARG A 44 -5.36 -5.04 3.66
C ARG A 44 -5.97 -4.79 5.05
N LYS A 45 -5.15 -5.00 6.08
CA LYS A 45 -5.50 -4.69 7.46
C LYS A 45 -5.62 -3.17 7.61
N ALA A 46 -6.82 -2.69 7.97
CA ALA A 46 -7.08 -1.26 8.18
C ALA A 46 -6.89 -0.81 9.65
N VAL A 47 -6.85 -1.76 10.59
CA VAL A 47 -6.78 -1.48 12.02
C VAL A 47 -5.32 -1.45 12.48
N ALA A 48 -4.86 -0.31 12.98
CA ALA A 48 -3.56 -0.18 13.62
C ALA A 48 -3.58 -0.82 15.02
N ASN A 49 -2.72 -1.79 15.28
CA ASN A 49 -2.61 -2.46 16.58
C ASN A 49 -1.21 -3.06 16.81
N LYS A 50 -1.04 -3.88 17.85
CA LYS A 50 0.26 -4.50 18.18
C LYS A 50 0.75 -5.50 17.12
N ASP A 51 -0.15 -6.09 16.35
CA ASP A 51 0.18 -7.09 15.33
C ASP A 51 0.87 -6.47 14.10
N ASP A 52 1.01 -5.13 14.05
CA ASP A 52 1.80 -4.44 13.03
C ASP A 52 3.32 -4.54 13.29
N PHE A 53 3.72 -5.08 14.44
CA PHE A 53 5.11 -5.11 14.90
C PHE A 53 5.56 -6.52 15.27
N ASN A 54 6.48 -7.09 14.48
CA ASN A 54 7.01 -8.44 14.71
C ASN A 54 7.84 -8.57 16.01
N ASN A 55 8.44 -7.47 16.48
CA ASN A 55 9.42 -7.47 17.58
C ASN A 55 8.91 -6.76 18.85
N LEU A 56 7.61 -6.46 18.94
CA LEU A 56 7.05 -5.78 20.09
C LEU A 56 6.72 -6.77 21.21
N ASP A 57 7.15 -6.48 22.44
CA ASP A 57 6.73 -7.24 23.62
C ASP A 57 5.19 -7.16 23.79
N PRO A 58 4.46 -8.29 23.76
CA PRO A 58 3.01 -8.30 23.90
C PRO A 58 2.50 -7.63 25.18
N ASN A 59 3.29 -7.61 26.25
CA ASN A 59 2.92 -7.01 27.53
C ASN A 59 3.25 -5.52 27.63
N SER A 60 4.05 -4.99 26.69
CA SER A 60 4.42 -3.58 26.68
C SER A 60 3.25 -2.67 26.30
N LYS A 61 3.30 -1.41 26.75
CA LYS A 61 2.40 -0.37 26.24
C LYS A 61 2.79 -0.07 24.78
N LEU A 62 1.81 -0.10 23.88
CA LEU A 62 2.03 0.29 22.50
C LEU A 62 2.15 1.82 22.38
N ASP A 63 3.31 2.30 21.91
CA ASP A 63 3.50 3.64 21.37
C ASP A 63 3.70 3.52 19.86
N TYR A 64 2.61 3.61 19.10
CA TYR A 64 2.62 3.30 17.69
C TYR A 64 3.61 4.17 16.89
N MET A 65 3.72 5.45 17.23
CA MET A 65 4.64 6.37 16.54
C MET A 65 6.10 6.00 16.79
N LYS A 66 6.44 5.70 18.05
CA LYS A 66 7.80 5.26 18.41
C LYS A 66 8.14 3.93 17.77
N GLU A 67 7.27 2.94 17.88
CA GLU A 67 7.52 1.58 17.38
C GLU A 67 7.55 1.54 15.85
N SER A 68 6.70 2.31 15.15
CA SER A 68 6.73 2.44 13.69
C SER A 68 8.03 3.07 13.20
N ARG A 69 8.52 4.11 13.87
CA ARG A 69 9.84 4.71 13.55
C ARG A 69 10.97 3.71 13.73
N LEU A 70 10.99 2.98 14.84
CA LEU A 70 12.02 1.98 15.12
C LEU A 70 11.97 0.83 14.10
N ALA A 71 10.77 0.35 13.76
CA ALA A 71 10.59 -0.71 12.77
C ALA A 71 11.11 -0.27 11.39
N TYR A 72 10.82 0.97 10.96
CA TYR A 72 11.31 1.52 9.71
C TYR A 72 12.84 1.65 9.70
N GLN A 73 13.42 2.26 10.74
CA GLN A 73 14.88 2.47 10.82
C GLN A 73 15.68 1.17 10.85
N ASN A 74 15.10 0.10 11.41
CA ASN A 74 15.75 -1.20 11.54
C ASN A 74 15.36 -2.20 10.42
N ASN A 75 14.54 -1.80 9.44
CA ASN A 75 14.00 -2.68 8.40
C ASN A 75 13.27 -3.92 8.97
N THR A 76 12.50 -3.74 10.05
CA THR A 76 11.73 -4.80 10.71
C THR A 76 10.22 -4.56 10.66
N GLN A 77 9.75 -3.75 9.70
CA GLN A 77 8.33 -3.56 9.46
C GLN A 77 7.67 -4.86 8.98
N ALA A 78 6.36 -4.97 9.19
CA ALA A 78 5.58 -6.04 8.59
C ALA A 78 5.68 -5.99 7.05
N ASP A 79 5.76 -7.16 6.41
CA ASP A 79 5.96 -7.30 4.97
C ASP A 79 4.93 -6.54 4.13
N ASP A 80 3.68 -6.50 4.59
CA ASP A 80 2.59 -5.81 3.89
C ASP A 80 2.81 -4.29 3.82
N SER A 81 3.35 -3.71 4.89
CA SER A 81 3.65 -2.30 5.01
C SER A 81 4.88 -1.92 4.20
N THR A 82 5.91 -2.78 4.19
CA THR A 82 7.10 -2.61 3.35
C THR A 82 6.73 -2.61 1.87
N LYS A 83 5.96 -3.60 1.40
CA LYS A 83 5.53 -3.70 -0.01
C LYS A 83 4.70 -2.51 -0.48
N GLU A 84 3.80 -1.99 0.36
CA GLU A 84 3.01 -0.81 0.01
C GLU A 84 3.90 0.45 -0.07
N GLN A 85 4.85 0.61 0.87
CA GLN A 85 5.82 1.72 0.82
C GLN A 85 6.70 1.66 -0.44
N GLU A 86 7.16 0.48 -0.85
CA GLU A 86 7.89 0.28 -2.10
C GLU A 86 7.07 0.73 -3.32
N THR A 87 5.77 0.46 -3.32
CA THR A 87 4.86 0.87 -4.41
C THR A 87 4.70 2.40 -4.46
N ILE A 88 4.61 3.05 -3.30
CA ILE A 88 4.56 4.52 -3.19
C ILE A 88 5.89 5.15 -3.67
N ILE A 89 7.02 4.59 -3.25
CA ILE A 89 8.36 5.04 -3.68
C ILE A 89 8.48 4.90 -5.21
N TRP A 90 8.06 3.76 -5.75
CA TRP A 90 8.06 3.52 -7.20
C TRP A 90 7.27 4.58 -7.98
N ALA A 91 6.09 4.97 -7.48
CA ALA A 91 5.26 6.02 -8.08
C ALA A 91 5.88 7.43 -7.93
N SER A 92 6.77 7.61 -6.95
CA SER A 92 7.45 8.89 -6.67
C SER A 92 8.76 9.08 -7.44
N LEU A 93 9.23 8.04 -8.15
CA LEU A 93 10.50 8.11 -8.89
C LEU A 93 10.44 9.17 -10.00
N PRO A 94 11.51 9.98 -10.16
CA PRO A 94 11.59 10.95 -11.24
C PRO A 94 11.63 10.25 -12.60
N HIS A 95 11.22 10.97 -13.63
CA HIS A 95 11.25 10.47 -15.01
C HIS A 95 12.69 10.20 -15.46
N LYS A 96 12.87 9.11 -16.23
CA LYS A 96 14.03 8.97 -17.12
C LYS A 96 13.86 9.85 -18.36
#